data_AF-I3YS83-F1
#
_entry.id   AF-I3YS83-F1
#
_cell.length_a   1.000
_cell.length_b   1.000
_cell.length_c   1.000
_cell.angle_alpha   90.00
_cell.angle_beta   90.00
_cell.angle_gamma   90.00
#
_symmetry.space_group_name_H-M   'P 1'
#
loop_
_entity.id
_entity.type
_entity.pdbx_description
1 polymer ?
#
loop_
_entity_poly.entity_id
_entity_poly.type
_entity_poly.pdbx_seq_one_letter_code
_entity_poly.pdbx_strand_id
1 'polypeptide(L)'
;MIEFLIGLRQYTVYLIFGLFVIGFISIGLLFKPRYRKKGLIGIGLLFITGFSILGMNFIIASAIRFEIEERAESAMKTNSKIFINGQETNVDSEQFLTDLSKINGWYFTKKSHPETKYVINVISEIDTLDIVLKRDSKNAEEYWTYLPKYKYELELDLLETKVLNGISGEK
;
A
#
# COMPACT_ATOMS: atom_id res chain seq x y z
N MET A 1 -2.02 -15.55 3.24
CA MET A 1 -0.83 -15.30 2.39
C MET A 1 -0.26 -13.90 2.59
N ILE A 2 -1.06 -12.84 2.46
CA ILE A 2 -0.61 -11.44 2.67
C ILE A 2 -0.06 -11.23 4.10
N GLU A 3 -0.76 -11.71 5.13
CA GLU A 3 -0.28 -11.61 6.53
C GLU A 3 1.08 -12.28 6.74
N PHE A 4 1.32 -13.42 6.08
CA PHE A 4 2.61 -14.09 6.11
C PHE A 4 3.69 -13.23 5.45
N LEU A 5 3.42 -12.61 4.29
CA LEU A 5 4.36 -11.71 3.63
C LEU A 5 4.68 -10.48 4.47
N ILE A 6 3.67 -9.90 5.14
CA ILE A 6 3.84 -8.77 6.07
C ILE A 6 4.67 -9.18 7.29
N GLY A 7 4.38 -10.34 7.89
CA GLY A 7 5.17 -10.88 8.99
C GLY A 7 6.62 -11.14 8.57
N LEU A 8 6.82 -11.77 7.42
CA LEU A 8 8.15 -12.02 6.84
C LEU A 8 8.91 -10.71 6.61
N ARG A 9 8.25 -9.65 6.14
CA ARG A 9 8.84 -8.33 5.98
C ARG A 9 9.40 -7.80 7.31
N GLN A 10 8.66 -7.89 8.40
CA GLN A 10 9.12 -7.39 9.71
C GLN A 10 10.42 -8.06 10.17
N TYR A 11 10.53 -9.39 10.01
CA TYR A 11 11.76 -10.11 10.35
C TYR A 11 12.89 -9.85 9.36
N THR A 12 12.58 -9.77 8.07
CA THR A 12 13.60 -9.53 7.04
C THR A 12 14.17 -8.11 7.09
N VAL A 13 13.44 -7.11 7.58
CA VAL A 13 13.96 -5.75 7.81
C VAL A 13 15.18 -5.75 8.74
N TYR A 14 15.18 -6.54 9.82
CA TYR A 14 16.35 -6.62 10.71
C TYR A 14 17.56 -7.28 10.04
N LEU A 15 17.32 -8.34 9.26
CA LEU A 15 18.37 -9.02 8.50
C LEU A 15 18.95 -8.09 7.42
N ILE A 16 18.08 -7.37 6.73
CA ILE A 16 18.40 -6.34 5.74
C ILE A 16 19.23 -5.22 6.37
N PHE A 17 18.87 -4.75 7.56
CA PHE A 17 19.62 -3.73 8.27
C PHE A 17 21.04 -4.21 8.60
N GLY A 18 21.19 -5.47 9.05
CA GLY A 18 22.49 -6.09 9.24
C GLY A 18 23.32 -6.13 7.95
N LEU A 19 22.72 -6.57 6.84
CA LEU A 19 23.38 -6.58 5.52
C LEU A 19 23.73 -5.17 5.03
N PHE A 20 22.89 -4.18 5.34
CA PHE A 20 23.14 -2.78 5.01
C PHE A 20 24.37 -2.24 5.74
N VAL A 21 24.50 -2.50 7.05
CA VAL A 21 25.67 -2.12 7.84
C VAL A 21 26.94 -2.80 7.31
N ILE A 22 26.88 -4.11 7.02
CA ILE A 22 28.02 -4.86 6.44
C ILE A 22 28.44 -4.25 5.10
N GLY A 23 27.46 -3.89 4.28
CA GLY A 23 27.69 -3.22 3.00
C GLY A 23 28.37 -1.87 3.16
N PHE A 24 27.93 -1.05 4.12
CA PHE A 24 28.52 0.26 4.40
C PHE A 24 29.99 0.13 4.85
N ILE A 25 30.27 -0.85 5.71
CA ILE A 25 31.64 -1.20 6.12
C ILE A 25 32.47 -1.63 4.89
N SER A 26 31.86 -2.38 3.98
CA SER A 26 32.52 -2.85 2.75
C SER A 26 32.90 -1.71 1.79
N ILE A 27 32.13 -0.60 1.77
CA ILE A 27 32.49 0.61 1.02
C ILE A 27 33.81 1.20 1.57
N GLY A 28 33.96 1.28 2.90
CA GLY A 28 35.20 1.74 3.53
C GLY A 28 36.42 0.87 3.19
N LEU A 29 36.20 -0.42 2.94
CA LEU A 29 37.25 -1.37 2.54
C LEU A 29 37.70 -1.22 1.08
N LEU A 30 36.93 -0.54 0.22
CA LEU A 30 37.32 -0.32 -1.19
C LEU A 30 38.55 0.59 -1.33
N PHE A 31 38.72 1.51 -0.39
CA PHE A 31 39.85 2.45 -0.38
C PHE A 31 41.16 1.79 0.05
N LYS A 32 41.13 0.55 0.54
CA LYS A 32 42.33 -0.22 0.89
C LYS A 32 42.63 -1.25 -0.21
N PRO A 33 43.77 -1.14 -0.93
CA PRO A 33 44.09 -2.03 -2.05
C PRO A 33 44.02 -3.52 -1.71
N ARG A 34 44.44 -3.88 -0.49
CA ARG A 34 44.42 -5.26 0.03
C ARG A 34 43.01 -5.84 0.20
N TYR A 35 41.99 -4.99 0.40
CA TYR A 35 40.61 -5.41 0.70
C TYR A 35 39.60 -5.06 -0.41
N ARG A 36 40.06 -4.45 -1.51
CA ARG A 36 39.22 -3.97 -2.62
C ARG A 36 38.28 -5.04 -3.19
N LYS A 37 38.74 -6.29 -3.35
CA LYS A 37 37.88 -7.41 -3.80
C LYS A 37 36.71 -7.69 -2.84
N LYS A 38 36.98 -7.64 -1.53
CA LYS A 38 35.93 -7.83 -0.49
C LYS A 38 34.95 -6.67 -0.48
N GLY A 39 35.45 -5.45 -0.70
CA GLY A 39 34.61 -4.25 -0.83
C GLY A 39 33.62 -4.35 -2.00
N LEU A 40 34.07 -4.84 -3.16
CA LEU A 40 33.20 -5.04 -4.34
C LEU A 40 32.10 -6.07 -4.08
N ILE A 41 32.42 -7.18 -3.39
CA ILE A 41 31.43 -8.19 -3.00
C ILE A 41 30.37 -7.57 -2.07
N GLY A 42 30.79 -6.76 -1.10
CA GLY A 42 29.86 -6.09 -0.18
C GLY A 42 28.95 -5.08 -0.88
N ILE A 43 29.44 -4.34 -1.88
CA ILE A 43 28.58 -3.51 -2.74
C ILE A 43 27.56 -4.36 -3.48
N GLY A 44 27.98 -5.48 -4.07
CA GLY A 44 27.06 -6.40 -4.75
C GLY A 44 25.93 -6.88 -3.82
N LEU A 45 26.28 -7.24 -2.58
CA LEU A 45 25.30 -7.62 -1.56
C LEU A 45 24.34 -6.47 -1.19
N LEU A 46 24.82 -5.23 -1.12
CA LEU A 46 23.96 -4.06 -0.91
C LEU A 46 22.91 -3.92 -2.01
N PHE A 47 23.31 -4.03 -3.27
CA PHE A 47 22.38 -3.94 -4.39
C PHE A 47 21.34 -5.06 -4.33
N ILE A 48 21.75 -6.31 -4.14
CA ILE A 48 20.84 -7.46 -4.03
C ILE A 48 19.85 -7.25 -2.86
N THR A 49 20.35 -6.77 -1.72
CA THR A 49 19.50 -6.48 -0.55
C THR A 49 18.50 -5.38 -0.86
N GLY A 50 18.94 -4.26 -1.46
CA GLY A 50 18.06 -3.17 -1.87
C GLY A 50 16.96 -3.61 -2.83
N PHE A 51 17.33 -4.36 -3.88
CA PHE A 51 16.36 -4.92 -4.83
C PHE A 51 15.39 -5.91 -4.17
N SER A 52 15.84 -6.71 -3.20
CA SER A 52 14.98 -7.64 -2.47
C SER A 52 13.92 -6.92 -1.63
N ILE A 53 14.29 -5.83 -0.97
CA ILE A 53 13.34 -4.98 -0.21
C ILE A 53 12.29 -4.39 -1.15
N LEU A 54 12.73 -3.82 -2.27
CA LEU A 54 11.84 -3.20 -3.25
C LEU A 54 10.87 -4.24 -3.83
N GLY A 55 11.39 -5.40 -4.23
CA GLY A 55 10.58 -6.50 -4.75
C GLY A 55 9.55 -7.01 -3.73
N MET A 56 9.95 -7.18 -2.46
CA MET A 56 9.01 -7.62 -1.42
C MET A 56 7.89 -6.60 -1.17
N ASN A 57 8.21 -5.30 -1.08
CA ASN A 57 7.19 -4.26 -0.93
C ASN A 57 6.25 -4.22 -2.14
N PHE A 58 6.78 -4.39 -3.35
CA PHE A 58 5.96 -4.46 -4.57
C PHE A 58 4.99 -5.65 -4.55
N ILE A 59 5.46 -6.85 -4.21
CA ILE A 59 4.61 -8.04 -4.11
C ILE A 59 3.50 -7.85 -3.07
N ILE A 60 3.82 -7.29 -1.90
CA ILE A 60 2.81 -7.04 -0.86
C ILE A 60 1.78 -6.03 -1.33
N ALA A 61 2.20 -4.92 -1.94
CA ALA A 61 1.28 -3.92 -2.47
C ALA A 61 0.37 -4.51 -3.55
N SER A 62 0.93 -5.27 -4.51
CA SER A 62 0.15 -5.95 -5.55
C SER A 62 -0.85 -6.95 -4.98
N ALA A 63 -0.43 -7.76 -4.00
CA ALA A 63 -1.33 -8.75 -3.38
C ALA A 63 -2.49 -8.09 -2.65
N ILE A 64 -2.22 -6.96 -1.98
CA ILE A 64 -3.27 -6.21 -1.29
C ILE A 64 -4.23 -5.54 -2.29
N ARG A 65 -3.74 -4.96 -3.39
CA ARG A 65 -4.61 -4.40 -4.44
C ARG A 65 -5.51 -5.47 -5.05
N PHE A 66 -4.96 -6.64 -5.33
CA PHE A 66 -5.74 -7.78 -5.83
C PHE A 66 -6.88 -8.17 -4.88
N GLU A 67 -6.65 -8.15 -3.56
CA GLU A 67 -7.72 -8.40 -2.58
C GLU A 67 -8.80 -7.30 -2.60
N ILE A 68 -8.42 -6.02 -2.78
CA ILE A 68 -9.41 -4.94 -2.93
C ILE A 68 -10.24 -5.14 -4.20
N GLU A 69 -9.57 -5.40 -5.33
CA GLU A 69 -10.20 -5.61 -6.63
C GLU A 69 -11.18 -6.79 -6.58
N GLU A 70 -10.73 -7.96 -6.10
CA GLU A 70 -11.57 -9.15 -5.97
C GLU A 70 -12.80 -8.90 -5.08
N ARG A 71 -12.62 -8.23 -3.94
CA ARG A 71 -13.72 -7.92 -3.02
C ARG A 71 -14.66 -6.87 -3.61
N ALA A 72 -14.16 -5.86 -4.30
CA ALA A 72 -14.98 -4.86 -4.99
C ALA A 72 -15.82 -5.50 -6.10
N GLU A 73 -15.23 -6.39 -6.91
CA GLU A 73 -15.95 -7.14 -7.93
C GLU A 73 -17.03 -8.06 -7.37
N SER A 74 -16.74 -8.74 -6.27
CA SER A 74 -17.72 -9.57 -5.56
C SER A 74 -18.88 -8.71 -5.02
N ALA A 75 -18.57 -7.55 -4.47
CA ALA A 75 -19.54 -6.59 -3.95
C ALA A 75 -20.45 -6.00 -5.05
N MET A 76 -19.96 -5.83 -6.27
CA MET A 76 -20.77 -5.41 -7.43
C MET A 76 -21.80 -6.48 -7.81
N LYS A 77 -21.42 -7.77 -7.77
CA LYS A 77 -22.29 -8.89 -8.16
C LYS A 77 -23.42 -9.16 -7.17
N THR A 78 -23.30 -8.69 -5.94
CA THR A 78 -24.17 -9.04 -4.81
C THR A 78 -25.04 -7.88 -4.31
N ASN A 79 -25.13 -6.77 -5.06
CA ASN A 79 -25.87 -5.57 -4.65
C ASN A 79 -25.51 -5.10 -3.24
N SER A 80 -24.20 -4.98 -2.98
CA SER A 80 -23.67 -4.55 -1.69
C SER A 80 -24.12 -3.15 -1.28
N LYS A 81 -24.14 -2.93 0.04
CA LYS A 81 -24.40 -1.61 0.66
C LYS A 81 -23.10 -0.94 1.04
N ILE A 82 -23.00 0.37 0.78
CA ILE A 82 -21.82 1.16 1.13
C ILE A 82 -22.16 2.08 2.30
N PHE A 83 -21.38 1.95 3.36
CA PHE A 83 -21.42 2.85 4.52
C PHE A 83 -20.16 3.71 4.52
N ILE A 84 -20.35 5.00 4.80
CA ILE A 84 -19.27 5.98 4.90
C ILE A 84 -19.36 6.60 6.29
N ASN A 85 -18.28 6.49 7.06
CA ASN A 85 -18.23 6.91 8.46
C ASN A 85 -19.40 6.34 9.29
N GLY A 86 -19.78 5.10 9.01
CA GLY A 86 -20.87 4.40 9.69
C GLY A 86 -22.29 4.79 9.26
N GLN A 87 -22.45 5.67 8.26
CA GLN A 87 -23.76 6.06 7.74
C GLN A 87 -24.00 5.47 6.35
N GLU A 88 -25.19 4.90 6.14
CA GLU A 88 -25.64 4.49 4.80
C GLU A 88 -25.78 5.75 3.96
N THR A 89 -24.94 5.89 2.94
CA THR A 89 -24.93 7.08 2.08
C THR A 89 -25.48 6.70 0.74
N ASN A 90 -26.35 7.54 0.16
CA ASN A 90 -26.83 7.36 -1.21
C ASN A 90 -25.73 7.79 -2.20
N VAL A 91 -24.67 6.98 -2.28
CA VAL A 91 -23.58 7.13 -3.25
C VAL A 91 -23.78 6.20 -4.43
N ASP A 92 -23.25 6.61 -5.58
CA ASP A 92 -23.16 5.76 -6.76
C ASP A 92 -22.24 4.56 -6.46
N SER A 93 -22.86 3.47 -6.03
CA SER A 93 -22.17 2.30 -5.52
C SER A 93 -21.47 1.54 -6.65
N GLU A 94 -22.04 1.53 -7.85
CA GLU A 94 -21.44 0.89 -9.02
C GLU A 94 -20.18 1.64 -9.46
N GLN A 95 -20.26 2.98 -9.54
CA GLN A 95 -19.10 3.80 -9.87
C GLN A 95 -18.01 3.66 -8.81
N PHE A 96 -18.34 3.69 -7.52
CA PHE A 96 -17.35 3.58 -6.46
C PHE A 96 -16.63 2.23 -6.46
N LEU A 97 -17.35 1.13 -6.64
CA LEU A 97 -16.75 -0.20 -6.72
C LEU A 97 -15.92 -0.38 -7.99
N THR A 98 -16.32 0.25 -9.09
CA THR A 98 -15.54 0.32 -10.34
C THR A 98 -14.25 1.13 -10.14
N ASP A 99 -14.29 2.22 -9.38
CA ASP A 99 -13.08 3.00 -9.06
C ASP A 99 -12.14 2.17 -8.16
N LEU A 100 -12.69 1.43 -7.18
CA LEU A 100 -11.92 0.53 -6.32
C LEU A 100 -11.25 -0.62 -7.08
N SER A 101 -11.93 -1.24 -8.06
CA SER A 101 -11.31 -2.30 -8.88
C SER A 101 -10.21 -1.78 -9.80
N LYS A 102 -10.15 -0.46 -10.01
CA LYS A 102 -9.14 0.22 -10.83
C LYS A 102 -8.06 0.90 -10.00
N ILE A 103 -7.89 0.55 -8.71
CA ILE A 103 -6.79 1.07 -7.91
C ILE A 103 -5.47 0.70 -8.58
N ASN A 104 -4.87 1.69 -9.23
CA ASN A 104 -3.71 1.49 -10.06
C ASN A 104 -2.64 2.48 -9.62
N GLY A 105 -1.80 2.04 -8.69
CA GLY A 105 -0.68 2.83 -8.24
C GLY A 105 0.63 2.38 -8.85
N TRP A 106 1.39 3.32 -9.37
CA TRP A 106 2.83 3.19 -9.25
C TRP A 106 3.23 3.78 -7.91
N TYR A 107 4.08 3.05 -7.19
CA TYR A 107 4.63 3.38 -5.86
C TYR A 107 5.29 4.77 -5.75
N PHE A 108 5.37 5.52 -6.87
CA PHE A 108 6.08 6.77 -7.04
C PHE A 108 5.18 7.92 -7.55
N THR A 109 3.86 7.85 -7.37
CA THR A 109 2.99 9.00 -7.68
C THR A 109 3.29 10.18 -6.75
N LYS A 110 3.22 11.41 -7.29
CA LYS A 110 3.43 12.65 -6.54
C LYS A 110 2.34 12.78 -5.48
N LYS A 111 2.67 12.44 -4.24
CA LYS A 111 1.75 12.54 -3.12
C LYS A 111 2.01 13.80 -2.31
N SER A 112 0.94 14.41 -1.79
CA SER A 112 1.05 15.51 -0.84
C SER A 112 0.99 14.97 0.59
N HIS A 113 0.09 15.47 1.43
CA HIS A 113 -0.24 14.88 2.73
C HIS A 113 -1.77 14.67 2.81
N PRO A 114 -2.24 13.66 3.57
CA PRO A 114 -3.67 13.43 3.74
C PRO A 114 -4.31 14.49 4.65
N GLU A 115 -5.51 14.97 4.29
CA GLU A 115 -6.25 15.98 5.07
C GLU A 115 -7.58 15.51 5.65
N THR A 116 -8.24 14.55 5.02
CA THR A 116 -9.58 14.12 5.43
C THR A 116 -9.71 12.62 5.31
N LYS A 117 -10.20 11.98 6.36
CA LYS A 117 -10.33 10.53 6.46
C LYS A 117 -11.79 10.10 6.27
N TYR A 118 -11.97 9.01 5.53
CA TYR A 118 -13.23 8.33 5.32
C TYR A 118 -13.06 6.86 5.69
N VAL A 119 -13.91 6.36 6.57
CA VAL A 119 -14.01 4.93 6.86
C VAL A 119 -15.12 4.37 6.00
N ILE A 120 -14.78 3.49 5.08
CA ILE A 120 -15.69 2.88 4.11
C ILE A 120 -15.89 1.43 4.50
N ASN A 121 -17.15 1.03 4.64
CA ASN A 121 -17.54 -0.36 4.81
C ASN A 121 -18.43 -0.76 3.64
N VAL A 122 -17.95 -1.66 2.80
CA VAL A 122 -18.74 -2.27 1.73
C VAL A 122 -19.25 -3.60 2.26
N ILE A 123 -20.54 -3.67 2.56
CA ILE A 123 -21.18 -4.85 3.13
C ILE A 123 -21.92 -5.59 2.02
N SER A 124 -21.43 -6.78 1.68
CA SER A 124 -22.12 -7.71 0.77
C SER A 124 -22.73 -8.87 1.55
N GLU A 125 -23.50 -9.73 0.87
CA GLU A 125 -24.04 -10.95 1.46
C GLU A 125 -22.93 -11.95 1.88
N ILE A 126 -21.76 -11.87 1.25
CA ILE A 126 -20.69 -12.87 1.36
C ILE A 126 -19.56 -12.41 2.29
N ASP A 127 -19.21 -11.13 2.24
CA ASP A 127 -18.09 -10.56 2.99
C ASP A 127 -18.28 -9.05 3.22
N THR A 128 -17.49 -8.50 4.13
CA THR A 128 -17.35 -7.06 4.35
C THR A 128 -15.95 -6.61 3.92
N LEU A 129 -15.88 -5.58 3.10
CA LEU A 129 -14.65 -4.91 2.73
C LEU A 129 -14.55 -3.60 3.50
N ASP A 130 -13.64 -3.57 4.47
CA ASP A 130 -13.32 -2.39 5.27
C ASP A 130 -12.11 -1.67 4.67
N ILE A 131 -12.30 -0.43 4.25
CA ILE A 131 -11.25 0.41 3.67
C ILE A 131 -11.23 1.76 4.37
N VAL A 132 -10.03 2.30 4.58
CA VAL A 132 -9.85 3.70 4.97
C VAL A 132 -9.30 4.46 3.78
N LEU A 133 -9.99 5.54 3.40
CA LEU A 133 -9.57 6.46 2.35
C LEU A 133 -9.18 7.79 3.00
N LYS A 134 -8.02 8.33 2.65
CA LYS A 134 -7.63 9.68 3.08
C LYS A 134 -7.43 10.60 1.88
N ARG A 135 -8.22 11.67 1.77
CA ARG A 135 -8.13 12.63 0.67
C ARG A 135 -6.77 13.32 0.63
N ASP A 136 -6.17 13.42 -0.55
CA ASP A 136 -4.93 14.14 -0.81
C ASP A 136 -5.15 15.66 -0.69
N SER A 137 -4.26 16.38 0.01
CA SER A 137 -4.38 17.84 0.20
C SER A 137 -4.35 18.66 -1.09
N LYS A 138 -3.77 18.13 -2.18
CA LYS A 138 -3.61 18.86 -3.45
C LYS A 138 -4.65 18.47 -4.49
N ASN A 139 -5.28 17.30 -4.35
CA ASN A 139 -6.30 16.83 -5.28
C ASN A 139 -7.49 16.23 -4.53
N ALA A 140 -8.66 16.86 -4.65
CA ALA A 140 -9.88 16.44 -3.97
C ALA A 140 -10.45 15.10 -4.47
N GLU A 141 -10.01 14.65 -5.64
CA GLU A 141 -10.44 13.41 -6.27
C GLU A 141 -9.47 12.25 -6.00
N GLU A 142 -8.31 12.52 -5.38
CA GLU A 142 -7.33 11.48 -5.05
C GLU A 142 -7.37 11.11 -3.57
N TYR A 143 -7.36 9.80 -3.30
CA TYR A 143 -7.50 9.25 -1.97
C TYR A 143 -6.44 8.19 -1.70
N TRP A 144 -5.70 8.38 -0.63
CA TRP A 144 -4.75 7.42 -0.10
C TRP A 144 -5.53 6.24 0.47
N THR A 145 -5.31 5.06 -0.08
CA THR A 145 -6.07 3.86 0.27
C THR A 145 -5.33 3.03 1.30
N TYR A 146 -6.06 2.57 2.32
CA TYR A 146 -5.53 1.74 3.40
C TYR A 146 -6.49 0.60 3.74
N LEU A 147 -5.95 -0.59 3.96
CA LEU A 147 -6.68 -1.74 4.47
C LEU A 147 -6.38 -1.93 5.97
N PRO A 148 -7.27 -1.50 6.88
CA PRO A 148 -7.01 -1.52 8.33
C PRO A 148 -6.73 -2.92 8.87
N LYS A 149 -7.31 -3.98 8.25
CA LYS A 149 -7.07 -5.40 8.58
C LYS A 149 -5.59 -5.73 8.74
N TYR A 150 -4.74 -5.20 7.87
CA TYR A 150 -3.34 -5.56 7.85
C TYR A 150 -2.46 -4.73 8.79
N LYS A 151 -3.03 -3.72 9.47
CA LYS A 151 -2.27 -2.67 10.18
C LYS A 151 -1.06 -2.19 9.38
N TYR A 152 -1.23 -2.25 8.07
CA TYR A 152 -0.17 -2.11 7.12
C TYR A 152 -0.34 -0.72 6.57
N GLU A 153 0.31 0.22 7.23
CA GLU A 153 0.42 1.63 6.81
C GLU A 153 1.27 1.80 5.54
N LEU A 154 1.47 0.71 4.80
CA LEU A 154 2.01 0.82 3.47
C LEU A 154 0.87 1.38 2.62
N GLU A 155 0.98 2.65 2.28
CA GLU A 155 0.05 3.36 1.41
C GLU A 155 -0.23 2.53 0.15
N LEU A 156 -1.47 2.07 -0.02
CA LEU A 156 -1.87 1.25 -1.16
C LEU A 156 -2.24 2.11 -2.38
N ASP A 157 -1.57 3.25 -2.49
CA ASP A 157 -1.69 4.20 -3.59
C ASP A 157 -2.92 5.12 -3.54
N LEU A 158 -3.07 5.91 -4.62
CA LEU A 158 -4.13 6.89 -4.81
C LEU A 158 -5.27 6.21 -5.58
N LEU A 159 -6.42 6.12 -4.94
CA LEU A 159 -7.70 5.91 -5.60
C LEU A 159 -8.16 7.26 -6.16
N GLU A 160 -8.42 7.31 -7.46
CA GLU A 160 -9.09 8.47 -8.07
C GLU A 160 -10.60 8.20 -8.08
N THR A 161 -11.38 9.02 -7.37
CA THR A 161 -12.83 8.91 -7.37
C THR A 161 -13.50 10.26 -7.10
N LYS A 162 -14.61 10.49 -7.80
CA LYS A 162 -15.47 11.67 -7.58
C LYS A 162 -16.63 11.38 -6.64
N VAL A 163 -16.88 10.10 -6.31
CA VAL A 163 -18.07 9.67 -5.56
C VAL A 163 -18.08 10.23 -4.14
N LEU A 164 -16.90 10.50 -3.57
CA LEU A 164 -16.75 11.06 -2.23
C LEU A 164 -16.78 12.59 -2.19
N ASN A 165 -16.93 13.26 -3.35
CA ASN A 165 -17.01 14.71 -3.40
C ASN A 165 -18.31 15.19 -2.76
N GLY A 166 -18.21 16.13 -1.82
CA GLY A 166 -19.36 16.65 -1.08
C GLY A 166 -19.75 15.83 0.16
N ILE A 167 -19.09 14.70 0.44
CA ILE A 167 -19.28 13.94 1.67
C ILE A 167 -18.40 14.52 2.78
N SER A 168 -18.95 14.69 3.98
CA SER A 168 -18.20 15.15 5.15
C SER A 168 -17.35 14.00 5.70
N GLY A 169 -16.02 14.18 5.70
CA GLY A 169 -15.09 13.24 6.31
C GLY A 169 -14.65 13.66 7.71
N GLU A 170 -13.97 12.75 8.39
CA GLU A 170 -13.30 13.02 9.67
C GLU A 170 -12.02 13.83 9.40
N LYS A 171 -11.80 14.91 10.15
CA LYS A 171 -10.54 15.68 10.14
C LYS A 171 -9.56 15.10 11.15
#